data_AF-A0AAE9YA98-F1
#
_entry.id   AF-A0AAE9YA98-F1
#
_cell.length_a   1.000
_cell.length_b   1.000
_cell.length_c   1.000
_cell.angle_alpha   90.00
_cell.angle_beta   90.00
_cell.angle_gamma   90.00
#
_symmetry.space_group_name_H-M   'P 1'
#
loop_
_entity.id
_entity.type
_entity.pdbx_description
1 polymer ?
#
loop_
_entity_poly.entity_id
_entity_poly.type
_entity_poly.pdbx_seq_one_letter_code
_entity_poly.pdbx_strand_id
1 'polypeptide(L)'
;MSAPRTDLLAVAAGAVRLASGASFLVAPVAANRLWASDRTDDPTALLLLRSMGSRDALVGGLLLRAGLRGEGAAGWFLASAGADLADLVGGLAVHDRLPDRSRTVGIWGAAVGVAVGLAGAARARRR
;
A
#
# COMPACT_ATOMS: atom_id res chain seq x y z
N MET A 1 25.32 -15.76 17.95
CA MET A 1 24.03 -15.26 17.46
C MET A 1 24.20 -14.92 15.99
N SER A 2 23.56 -15.66 15.08
CA SER A 2 23.59 -15.32 13.65
C SER A 2 22.89 -13.98 13.45
N ALA A 3 23.53 -13.04 12.74
CA ALA A 3 22.91 -11.76 12.41
C ALA A 3 21.56 -12.01 11.70
N PRO A 4 20.50 -11.27 12.03
CA PRO A 4 19.21 -11.47 11.41
C PRO A 4 19.35 -11.21 9.91
N ARG A 5 18.94 -12.19 9.10
CA ARG A 5 18.97 -12.08 7.64
C ARG A 5 17.89 -11.10 7.20
N THR A 6 18.29 -10.07 6.49
CA THR A 6 17.38 -9.11 5.84
C THR A 6 16.27 -9.84 5.08
N ASP A 7 15.03 -9.41 5.27
CA ASP A 7 13.90 -9.86 4.47
C ASP A 7 13.73 -8.95 3.26
N LEU A 8 14.33 -9.34 2.14
CA LEU A 8 14.29 -8.58 0.88
C LEU A 8 12.86 -8.33 0.38
N LEU A 9 11.92 -9.26 0.63
CA LEU A 9 10.53 -9.05 0.23
C LEU A 9 9.88 -7.95 1.06
N ALA A 10 10.12 -7.94 2.38
CA ALA A 10 9.63 -6.90 3.27
C ALA A 10 10.28 -5.54 2.96
N VAL A 11 11.57 -5.52 2.62
CA VAL A 11 12.26 -4.31 2.17
C VAL A 11 11.62 -3.77 0.89
N ALA A 12 11.45 -4.60 -0.14
CA ALA A 12 10.89 -4.17 -1.42
C ALA A 12 9.44 -3.71 -1.27
N ALA A 13 8.57 -4.51 -0.65
CA ALA A 13 7.17 -4.17 -0.44
C ALA A 13 7.00 -2.92 0.45
N GLY A 14 7.78 -2.83 1.52
CA GLY A 14 7.80 -1.68 2.42
C GLY A 14 8.26 -0.40 1.73
N ALA A 15 9.33 -0.46 0.93
CA ALA A 15 9.84 0.69 0.19
C ALA A 15 8.85 1.19 -0.87
N VAL A 16 8.25 0.28 -1.64
CA VAL A 16 7.22 0.64 -2.63
C VAL A 16 6.03 1.29 -1.95
N ARG A 17 5.49 0.69 -0.88
CA ARG A 17 4.33 1.26 -0.17
C ARG A 17 4.66 2.59 0.48
N LEU A 18 5.85 2.73 1.07
CA LEU A 18 6.33 3.97 1.65
C LEU A 18 6.41 5.09 0.59
N ALA A 19 7.06 4.81 -0.54
CA ALA A 19 7.22 5.79 -1.62
C ALA A 19 5.86 6.20 -2.22
N SER A 20 4.98 5.21 -2.48
CA SER A 20 3.63 5.45 -2.98
C SER A 20 2.82 6.30 -1.99
N GLY A 21 2.80 5.95 -0.70
CA GLY A 21 2.10 6.71 0.34
C GLY A 21 2.64 8.14 0.50
N ALA A 22 3.96 8.31 0.52
CA ALA A 22 4.59 9.62 0.60
C ALA A 22 4.25 10.51 -0.60
N SER A 23 4.07 9.95 -1.79
CA SER A 23 3.66 10.71 -2.97
C SER A 23 2.28 11.38 -2.80
N PHE A 24 1.35 10.72 -2.09
CA PHE A 24 0.04 11.28 -1.77
C PHE A 24 0.09 12.36 -0.67
N LEU A 25 1.15 12.42 0.13
CA LEU A 25 1.39 13.50 1.08
C LEU A 25 1.91 14.76 0.40
N VAL A 26 2.95 14.59 -0.42
CA VAL A 26 3.69 15.69 -1.07
C VAL A 26 2.91 16.26 -2.24
N ALA A 27 2.35 15.38 -3.09
CA ALA A 27 1.70 15.77 -4.34
C ALA A 27 0.45 14.92 -4.62
N PRO A 28 -0.62 15.00 -3.79
CA PRO A 28 -1.80 14.15 -3.89
C PRO A 28 -2.46 14.18 -5.28
N VAL A 29 -2.50 15.35 -5.93
CA VAL A 29 -3.09 15.47 -7.28
C VAL A 29 -2.24 14.75 -8.33
N ALA A 30 -0.91 14.86 -8.25
CA ALA A 30 -0.01 14.18 -9.18
C ALA A 30 -0.02 12.66 -8.96
N ALA A 31 -0.07 12.23 -7.69
CA ALA A 31 -0.21 10.83 -7.31
C ALA A 31 -1.56 10.25 -7.78
N ASN A 32 -2.68 10.96 -7.56
CA ASN A 32 -4.00 10.51 -8.04
C ASN A 32 -4.03 10.38 -9.57
N ARG A 33 -3.41 11.30 -10.29
CA ARG A 33 -3.28 11.21 -11.75
C ARG A 33 -2.47 9.99 -12.19
N LEU A 34 -1.42 9.63 -11.45
CA LEU A 34 -0.62 8.44 -11.74
C LEU A 34 -1.44 7.15 -11.53
N TRP A 35 -2.16 7.04 -10.40
CA TRP A 35 -2.79 5.81 -9.93
C TRP A 35 -4.27 5.60 -10.32
N ALA A 36 -5.02 6.67 -10.57
CA ALA A 36 -6.46 6.63 -10.79
C ALA A 36 -6.84 7.34 -12.11
N SER A 37 -7.30 8.59 -12.06
CA SER A 37 -7.67 9.42 -13.22
C SER A 37 -7.98 10.86 -12.75
N ASP A 38 -8.45 11.73 -13.66
CA ASP A 38 -8.31 13.20 -13.66
C ASP A 38 -8.63 13.98 -12.37
N ARG A 39 -8.04 15.18 -12.32
CA ARG A 39 -8.01 16.16 -11.21
C ARG A 39 -9.25 16.10 -10.33
N THR A 40 -9.05 15.73 -9.07
CA THR A 40 -10.02 15.97 -8.02
C THR A 40 -9.61 17.21 -7.24
N ASP A 41 -10.30 18.32 -7.48
CA ASP A 41 -10.12 19.59 -6.75
C ASP A 41 -11.03 19.67 -5.50
N ASP A 42 -11.79 18.60 -5.21
CA ASP A 42 -12.63 18.50 -4.02
C ASP A 42 -11.77 18.41 -2.73
N PRO A 43 -11.94 19.35 -1.78
CA PRO A 43 -11.19 19.35 -0.52
C PRO A 43 -11.35 18.08 0.31
N THR A 44 -12.53 17.44 0.27
CA THR A 44 -12.79 16.21 1.01
C THR A 44 -12.00 15.04 0.45
N ALA A 45 -12.01 14.87 -0.88
CA ALA A 45 -11.18 13.89 -1.56
C ALA A 45 -9.68 14.13 -1.32
N LEU A 46 -9.22 15.38 -1.33
CA LEU A 46 -7.82 15.71 -1.02
C LEU A 46 -7.43 15.35 0.42
N LEU A 47 -8.33 15.55 1.39
CA LEU A 47 -8.13 15.11 2.76
C LEU A 47 -8.04 13.57 2.84
N LEU A 48 -8.94 12.87 2.17
CA LEU A 48 -8.96 11.40 2.13
C LEU A 48 -7.71 10.83 1.46
N LEU A 49 -7.26 11.42 0.34
CA LEU A 49 -6.03 11.04 -0.34
C LEU A 49 -4.80 11.23 0.56
N ARG A 50 -4.72 12.34 1.31
CA ARG A 50 -3.63 12.56 2.26
C ARG A 50 -3.69 11.60 3.44
N SER A 51 -4.87 11.32 3.98
CA SER A 51 -5.05 10.34 5.06
C SER A 51 -4.64 8.93 4.62
N MET A 52 -5.07 8.53 3.43
CA MET A 52 -4.63 7.30 2.76
C MET A 52 -3.12 7.28 2.55
N GLY A 53 -2.53 8.33 1.98
CA GLY A 53 -1.08 8.43 1.80
C GLY A 53 -0.30 8.33 3.11
N SER A 54 -0.79 8.98 4.16
CA SER A 54 -0.21 8.95 5.51
C SER A 54 -0.15 7.53 6.07
N ARG A 55 -1.26 6.79 5.97
CA ARG A 55 -1.37 5.43 6.51
C ARG A 55 -0.46 4.47 5.76
N ASP A 56 -0.38 4.60 4.43
CA ASP A 56 0.45 3.73 3.60
C ASP A 56 1.93 4.03 3.78
N ALA A 57 2.30 5.29 3.93
CA ALA A 57 3.66 5.69 4.27
C ALA A 57 4.08 5.09 5.63
N LEU A 58 3.21 5.16 6.64
CA LEU A 58 3.48 4.59 7.95
C LEU A 58 3.65 3.07 7.91
N VAL A 59 2.68 2.35 7.34
CA VAL A 59 2.72 0.88 7.22
C VAL A 59 3.93 0.45 6.39
N GLY A 60 4.19 1.12 5.27
CA GLY A 60 5.34 0.85 4.41
C GLY A 60 6.68 1.08 5.11
N GLY A 61 6.82 2.16 5.86
CA GLY A 61 8.02 2.46 6.64
C GLY A 61 8.27 1.43 7.75
N LEU A 62 7.22 0.98 8.42
CA LEU A 62 7.32 -0.04 9.47
C LEU A 62 7.63 -1.42 8.89
N LEU A 63 7.07 -1.77 7.74
CA LEU A 63 7.41 -2.99 6.99
C LEU A 63 8.86 -2.96 6.49
N LEU A 64 9.31 -1.83 5.93
CA LEU A 64 10.68 -1.62 5.48
C LEU A 64 11.66 -1.79 6.65
N ARG A 65 11.39 -1.13 7.78
CA ARG A 65 12.20 -1.25 9.01
C ARG A 65 12.27 -2.70 9.50
N ALA A 66 11.14 -3.41 9.53
CA ALA A 66 11.07 -4.82 9.89
C ALA A 66 11.91 -5.69 8.93
N GLY A 67 11.82 -5.43 7.62
CA GLY A 67 12.61 -6.12 6.60
C GLY A 67 14.11 -5.90 6.73
N LEU A 68 14.53 -4.66 6.97
CA LEU A 68 15.94 -4.30 7.20
C LEU A 68 16.51 -4.98 8.44
N ARG A 69 15.69 -5.13 9.50
CA ARG A 69 16.07 -5.81 10.73
C ARG A 69 15.90 -7.32 10.70
N GLY A 70 15.22 -7.85 9.69
CA GLY A 70 14.94 -9.29 9.57
C GLY A 70 13.99 -9.84 10.64
N GLU A 71 13.19 -8.99 11.29
CA GLU A 71 12.31 -9.40 12.40
C GLU A 71 10.96 -8.66 12.34
N GLY A 72 9.87 -9.31 12.79
CA GLY A 72 8.57 -8.67 12.97
C GLY A 72 7.82 -8.27 11.68
N ALA A 73 8.26 -8.72 10.49
CA ALA A 73 7.64 -8.33 9.22
C ALA A 73 6.21 -8.88 9.01
N ALA A 74 5.87 -10.02 9.62
CA ALA A 74 4.59 -10.68 9.41
C ALA A 74 3.38 -9.81 9.76
N GLY A 75 3.44 -9.06 10.88
CA GLY A 75 2.37 -8.16 11.29
C GLY A 75 2.19 -7.00 10.29
N TRP A 76 3.28 -6.45 9.79
CA TRP A 76 3.26 -5.34 8.83
C TRP A 76 2.81 -5.76 7.44
N PHE A 77 3.11 -6.98 7.02
CA PHE A 77 2.54 -7.56 5.81
C PHE A 77 1.02 -7.73 5.90
N LEU A 78 0.50 -8.16 7.05
CA LEU A 78 -0.95 -8.27 7.28
C LEU A 78 -1.63 -6.89 7.34
N ALA A 79 -0.98 -5.91 7.97
CA ALA A 79 -1.48 -4.53 7.96
C ALA A 79 -1.55 -3.98 6.52
N SER A 80 -0.53 -4.24 5.70
CA SER A 80 -0.54 -3.89 4.28
C SER A 80 -1.66 -4.58 3.51
N ALA A 81 -1.81 -5.91 3.68
CA ALA A 81 -2.90 -6.66 3.03
C ALA A 81 -4.28 -6.15 3.45
N GLY A 82 -4.46 -5.80 4.73
CA GLY A 82 -5.72 -5.27 5.24
C GLY A 82 -6.07 -3.91 4.63
N ALA A 83 -5.07 -3.03 4.47
CA ALA A 83 -5.25 -1.74 3.80
C ALA A 83 -5.67 -1.95 2.33
N ASP A 84 -4.95 -2.81 1.59
CA ASP A 84 -5.27 -3.10 0.19
C ASP A 84 -6.63 -3.80 0.03
N LEU A 85 -7.02 -4.66 0.97
CA LEU A 85 -8.33 -5.30 0.97
C LEU A 85 -9.44 -4.27 1.18
N ALA A 86 -9.25 -3.30 2.08
CA ALA A 86 -10.22 -2.23 2.29
C ALA A 86 -10.38 -1.38 1.02
N ASP A 87 -9.28 -1.09 0.33
CA ASP A 87 -9.29 -0.34 -0.93
C ASP A 87 -9.93 -1.14 -2.07
N LEU A 88 -9.70 -2.46 -2.12
CA LEU A 88 -10.34 -3.36 -3.07
C LEU A 88 -11.86 -3.39 -2.87
N VAL A 89 -12.31 -3.59 -1.62
CA VAL A 89 -13.74 -3.61 -1.28
C VAL A 89 -14.39 -2.26 -1.59
N GLY A 90 -13.73 -1.16 -1.20
CA GLY A 90 -14.20 0.19 -1.49
C GLY A 90 -14.30 0.46 -2.99
N GLY A 91 -13.28 0.07 -3.76
CA GLY A 91 -13.25 0.22 -5.22
C GLY A 91 -14.32 -0.62 -5.92
N LEU A 92 -14.53 -1.87 -5.49
CA LEU A 92 -15.59 -2.74 -6.02
C LEU A 92 -16.98 -2.18 -5.74
N ALA A 93 -17.22 -1.61 -4.56
CA ALA A 93 -18.52 -1.06 -4.18
C ALA A 93 -18.97 0.13 -5.06
N VAL A 94 -18.02 0.84 -5.67
CA VAL A 94 -18.30 2.00 -6.55
C VAL A 94 -17.81 1.79 -7.99
N HIS A 95 -17.48 0.55 -8.37
CA HIS A 95 -16.76 0.25 -9.60
C HIS A 95 -17.45 0.74 -10.89
N ASP A 96 -18.78 0.80 -10.91
CA ASP A 96 -19.56 1.31 -12.06
C ASP A 96 -19.54 2.84 -12.20
N ARG A 97 -19.04 3.54 -11.18
CA ARG A 97 -18.91 5.01 -11.15
C ARG A 97 -17.45 5.46 -11.32
N LEU A 98 -16.51 4.53 -11.44
CA LEU A 98 -15.09 4.82 -11.60
C LEU A 98 -14.75 4.98 -13.09
N PRO A 99 -13.90 5.95 -13.46
CA PRO A 99 -13.34 6.00 -14.81
C PRO A 99 -12.55 4.72 -15.13
N ASP A 100 -12.56 4.29 -16.38
CA ASP A 100 -12.02 2.98 -16.83
C ASP A 100 -10.57 2.72 -16.38
N ARG A 101 -9.75 3.78 -16.31
CA ARG A 101 -8.36 3.71 -15.84
C ARG A 101 -8.25 3.41 -14.34
N SER A 102 -9.10 4.03 -13.52
CA SER A 102 -9.18 3.75 -12.07
C SER A 102 -9.70 2.34 -11.80
N ARG A 103 -10.64 1.86 -12.63
CA ARG A 103 -11.19 0.50 -12.56
C ARG A 103 -10.12 -0.56 -12.80
N THR A 104 -9.14 -0.27 -13.66
CA THR A 104 -8.07 -1.21 -14.00
C THR A 104 -6.89 -1.08 -13.04
N VAL A 105 -6.32 0.10 -12.86
CA VAL A 105 -5.08 0.26 -12.07
C VAL A 105 -5.33 0.12 -10.56
N GLY A 106 -6.41 0.71 -10.05
CA GLY A 106 -6.72 0.71 -8.62
C GLY A 106 -7.12 -0.67 -8.09
N ILE A 107 -8.09 -1.32 -8.75
CA ILE A 107 -8.62 -2.63 -8.32
C ILE A 107 -7.55 -3.73 -8.49
N TRP A 108 -6.85 -3.78 -9.62
CA TRP A 108 -5.79 -4.76 -9.81
C TRP A 108 -4.59 -4.50 -8.90
N GLY A 109 -4.22 -3.24 -8.68
CA GLY A 109 -3.16 -2.87 -7.73
C GLY A 109 -3.48 -3.34 -6.31
N ALA A 110 -4.70 -3.10 -5.86
CA ALA A 110 -5.17 -3.54 -4.55
C ALA A 110 -5.20 -5.08 -4.44
N ALA A 111 -5.70 -5.80 -5.45
CA ALA A 111 -5.69 -7.27 -5.46
C ALA A 111 -4.27 -7.86 -5.38
N VAL A 112 -3.32 -7.29 -6.12
CA VAL A 112 -1.90 -7.68 -6.05
C VAL A 112 -1.33 -7.37 -4.67
N GLY A 113 -1.65 -6.21 -4.10
CA GLY A 113 -1.23 -5.82 -2.75
C GLY A 113 -1.69 -6.81 -1.66
N VAL A 114 -2.97 -7.23 -1.72
CA VAL A 114 -3.51 -8.29 -0.84
C VAL A 114 -2.71 -9.58 -0.98
N ALA A 115 -2.46 -10.04 -2.22
CA ALA A 115 -1.72 -11.27 -2.46
C ALA A 115 -0.28 -11.20 -1.92
N VAL A 116 0.43 -10.10 -2.18
CA VAL A 116 1.79 -9.86 -1.68
C VAL A 116 1.82 -9.82 -0.15
N GLY A 117 0.86 -9.14 0.48
CA GLY A 117 0.79 -9.05 1.94
C GLY A 117 0.48 -10.41 2.59
N LEU A 118 -0.45 -11.20 2.06
CA LEU A 118 -0.74 -12.53 2.60
C LEU A 118 0.43 -13.51 2.39
N ALA A 119 1.03 -13.53 1.20
CA ALA A 119 2.19 -14.37 0.91
C ALA A 119 3.42 -13.97 1.74
N GLY A 120 3.66 -12.66 1.88
CA GLY A 120 4.72 -12.09 2.69
C GLY A 120 4.55 -12.44 4.17
N ALA A 121 3.34 -12.30 4.72
CA ALA A 121 3.03 -12.69 6.09
C ALA A 121 3.24 -14.19 6.33
N ALA A 122 2.77 -15.04 5.41
CA ALA A 122 2.95 -16.48 5.50
C ALA A 122 4.43 -16.88 5.45
N ARG A 123 5.23 -16.22 4.61
CA ARG A 123 6.69 -16.45 4.53
C ARG A 123 7.42 -15.95 5.79
N ALA A 124 7.08 -14.77 6.28
CA ALA A 124 7.73 -14.17 7.45
C ALA A 124 7.44 -14.95 8.74
N ARG A 125 6.28 -15.60 8.86
CA ARG A 125 5.97 -16.50 10.00
C ARG A 125 6.74 -17.81 10.01
N ARG A 126 7.28 -18.23 8.85
CA ARG A 126 8.05 -19.47 8.69
C ARG A 126 9.55 -19.27 8.89
N ARG A 127 10.00 -18.02 9.05
CA ARG A 127 11.39 -17.65 9.33
C ARG A 127 11.57 -17.47 10.83
#